data_AF-A0A534QCA0-F1
#
_entry.id   AF-A0A534QCA0-F1
#
_cell.length_a   1.000
_cell.length_b   1.000
_cell.length_c   1.000
_cell.angle_alpha   90.00
_cell.angle_beta   90.00
_cell.angle_gamma   90.00
#
_symmetry.space_group_name_H-M   'P 1'
#
loop_
_entity.id
_entity.type
_entity.pdbx_description
1 polymer ?
#
loop_
_entity_poly.entity_id
_entity_poly.type
_entity_poly.pdbx_seq_one_letter_code
_entity_poly.pdbx_strand_id
1 'polypeptide(L)'
;MIGAASGAAIGAIADKENRGRGAAIGAGVGVLAGGAVGAYMDYQEKKLREKLAGTGVSVKRVGDDIYLNMPGNLTFATDHAEIRADFYDVLNSVVLVLNEYNKTLIEITGHTDSTGSDAHNQQLSEARAHSVAAYFHSHDVVPERLIT
;
A
#
# COMPACT_ATOMS: atom_id res chain seq x y z
N MET A 1 6.55 -41.44 -23.92
CA MET A 1 7.01 -40.55 -22.84
C MET A 1 7.89 -39.48 -23.43
N ILE A 2 7.50 -38.20 -23.34
CA ILE A 2 8.21 -36.93 -23.00
C ILE A 2 7.06 -35.90 -23.13
N GLY A 3 6.53 -35.17 -22.15
CA GLY A 3 7.05 -34.68 -20.88
C GLY A 3 6.87 -33.16 -20.87
N ALA A 4 5.63 -32.65 -20.73
CA ALA A 4 5.35 -31.22 -20.50
C ALA A 4 4.81 -31.04 -19.07
N ALA A 5 5.73 -31.15 -18.11
CA ALA A 5 5.51 -30.68 -16.76
C ALA A 5 6.30 -29.38 -16.62
N SER A 6 5.63 -28.23 -16.72
CA SER A 6 6.24 -26.92 -16.47
C SER A 6 5.18 -25.94 -16.01
N GLY A 7 5.02 -25.86 -14.68
CA GLY A 7 4.84 -24.57 -14.01
C GLY A 7 3.41 -24.04 -13.84
N ALA A 8 2.54 -24.77 -13.15
CA ALA A 8 1.41 -24.15 -12.46
C ALA A 8 1.25 -24.79 -11.06
N ALA A 9 2.09 -24.35 -10.13
CA ALA A 9 1.87 -24.57 -8.70
C ALA A 9 1.80 -23.21 -8.02
N ILE A 10 0.76 -22.44 -8.33
CA ILE A 10 0.43 -21.21 -7.60
C ILE A 10 -0.61 -21.59 -6.56
N GLY A 11 -0.29 -21.30 -5.30
CA GLY A 11 -0.88 -21.86 -4.09
C GLY A 11 -2.41 -21.86 -4.03
N ALA A 12 -2.98 -23.05 -4.12
CA ALA A 12 -4.33 -23.33 -3.66
C ALA A 12 -4.29 -23.64 -2.16
N ILE A 13 -4.14 -22.62 -1.32
CA ILE A 13 -4.59 -22.68 0.08
C ILE A 13 -5.26 -21.37 0.43
N ALA A 14 -6.36 -21.08 -0.27
CA ALA A 14 -7.33 -20.10 0.16
C ALA A 14 -8.32 -20.81 1.08
N ASP A 15 -8.35 -20.39 2.34
CA ASP A 15 -9.32 -20.81 3.33
C ASP A 15 -10.75 -20.66 2.77
N LYS A 16 -11.60 -21.62 3.07
CA LYS A 16 -12.82 -21.91 2.27
C LYS A 16 -13.94 -20.89 2.44
N GLU A 17 -13.73 -19.84 3.25
CA GLU A 17 -14.78 -18.92 3.70
C GLU A 17 -14.68 -17.49 3.09
N ASN A 18 -13.54 -17.06 2.55
CA ASN A 18 -13.37 -15.71 1.97
C ASN A 18 -12.76 -15.72 0.55
N ARG A 19 -13.48 -16.35 -0.39
CA ARG A 19 -12.99 -16.67 -1.74
C ARG A 19 -12.89 -15.49 -2.74
N GLY A 20 -12.72 -14.26 -2.27
CA GLY A 20 -12.95 -13.07 -3.10
C GLY A 20 -11.73 -12.25 -3.52
N ARG A 21 -10.67 -12.12 -2.70
CA ARG A 21 -9.73 -10.98 -2.89
C ARG A 21 -8.23 -11.24 -2.69
N GLY A 22 -7.82 -12.34 -2.06
CA GLY A 22 -6.42 -12.50 -1.64
C GLY A 22 -5.48 -13.33 -2.53
N ALA A 23 -5.96 -14.00 -3.59
CA ALA A 23 -5.18 -15.03 -4.28
C ALA A 23 -4.62 -14.65 -5.66
N ALA A 24 -4.95 -13.47 -6.19
CA ALA A 24 -4.75 -13.18 -7.62
C ALA A 24 -3.94 -11.92 -7.97
N ILE A 25 -3.57 -11.07 -7.01
CA ILE A 25 -2.81 -9.85 -7.31
C ILE A 25 -1.36 -10.06 -6.85
N GLY A 26 -0.48 -10.44 -7.77
CA GLY A 26 0.97 -10.34 -7.58
C GLY A 26 1.76 -11.64 -7.76
N ALA A 27 2.03 -12.03 -9.00
CA ALA A 27 3.03 -13.06 -9.33
C ALA A 27 4.49 -12.60 -9.09
N GLY A 28 4.73 -11.53 -8.31
CA GLY A 28 6.03 -10.86 -8.22
C GLY A 28 6.52 -10.49 -6.82
N VAL A 29 5.70 -10.59 -5.76
CA VAL A 29 6.06 -10.06 -4.43
C VAL A 29 5.76 -11.11 -3.36
N GLY A 30 6.76 -11.96 -3.09
CA GLY A 30 6.88 -12.83 -1.90
C GLY A 30 5.76 -13.85 -1.64
N VAL A 31 6.02 -15.15 -1.86
CA VAL A 31 5.08 -16.22 -1.46
C VAL A 31 5.04 -16.34 0.07
N LEU A 32 3.92 -15.93 0.68
CA LEU A 32 3.59 -16.17 2.08
C LEU A 32 2.37 -17.11 2.17
N ALA A 33 2.41 -18.11 3.05
CA ALA A 33 1.33 -19.08 3.23
C ALA A 33 0.51 -18.75 4.49
N GLY A 34 -0.82 -18.64 4.36
CA GLY A 34 -1.82 -18.59 5.46
C GLY A 34 -1.36 -17.95 6.78
N GLY A 35 -0.89 -18.77 7.72
CA GLY A 35 -0.45 -18.30 9.05
C GLY A 35 0.80 -17.39 9.04
N ALA A 36 1.68 -17.53 8.04
CA ALA A 36 2.82 -16.65 7.87
C ALA A 36 2.41 -15.25 7.38
N VAL A 37 1.32 -15.15 6.59
CA VAL A 37 0.75 -13.85 6.18
C VAL A 37 0.25 -13.10 7.40
N GLY A 38 -0.58 -13.75 8.23
CA GLY A 38 -1.13 -13.14 9.45
C GLY A 38 -0.03 -12.55 10.35
N ALA A 39 0.94 -13.39 10.74
CA ALA A 39 2.05 -12.95 11.59
C ALA A 39 2.87 -11.81 10.96
N TYR A 40 3.18 -11.93 9.66
CA TYR A 40 3.93 -10.89 8.93
C TYR A 40 3.20 -9.55 8.96
N MET A 41 1.90 -9.56 8.66
CA MET A 41 1.07 -8.35 8.65
C MET A 41 0.87 -7.79 10.06
N ASP A 42 0.82 -8.63 11.11
CA ASP A 42 0.74 -8.16 12.49
C ASP A 42 2.00 -7.39 12.92
N TYR A 43 3.18 -7.90 12.53
CA TYR A 43 4.44 -7.19 12.78
C TYR A 43 4.53 -5.89 11.99
N GLN A 44 4.14 -5.92 10.70
CA GLN A 44 4.12 -4.73 9.87
C GLN A 44 3.18 -3.67 10.42
N GLU A 45 1.96 -4.05 10.81
CA GLU A 45 0.99 -3.15 11.43
C GLU A 45 1.54 -2.54 12.71
N LYS A 46 2.09 -3.36 13.61
CA LYS A 46 2.68 -2.90 14.86
C LYS A 46 3.75 -1.83 14.61
N LYS A 47 4.66 -2.08 13.66
CA LYS A 47 5.71 -1.13 13.29
C LYS A 47 5.16 0.16 12.70
N LEU A 48 4.15 0.07 11.83
CA LEU A 48 3.46 1.25 11.30
C LEU A 48 2.81 2.05 12.42
N ARG A 49 2.11 1.40 13.36
CA ARG A 49 1.50 2.06 14.51
C ARG A 49 2.52 2.76 15.40
N GLU A 50 3.64 2.09 15.70
CA GLU A 50 4.72 2.66 16.50
C GLU A 50 5.35 3.88 15.84
N LYS A 51 5.62 3.81 14.53
CA LYS A 51 6.30 4.88 13.78
C LYS A 51 5.39 6.06 13.45
N LEU A 52 4.10 5.80 13.26
CA LEU A 52 3.12 6.82 12.87
C LEU A 52 2.35 7.39 14.06
N ALA A 53 2.63 6.92 15.29
CA ALA A 53 2.04 7.45 16.50
C ALA A 53 2.29 8.97 16.61
N GLY A 54 1.22 9.75 16.76
CA GLY A 54 1.29 11.21 16.90
C GLY A 54 1.47 11.99 15.59
N THR A 55 1.59 11.32 14.44
CA THR A 55 1.72 11.97 13.13
C THR A 55 0.40 12.44 12.52
N GLY A 56 -0.73 12.01 13.09
CA GLY A 56 -2.07 12.20 12.53
C GLY A 56 -2.47 11.14 11.49
N VAL A 57 -1.55 10.26 11.07
CA VAL A 57 -1.86 9.12 10.22
C VAL A 57 -2.48 8.00 11.04
N SER A 58 -3.63 7.50 10.59
CA SER A 58 -4.30 6.37 11.24
C SER A 58 -3.97 5.07 10.53
N VAL A 59 -3.73 4.03 11.33
CA VAL A 59 -3.44 2.66 10.87
C VAL A 59 -4.63 1.78 11.22
N LYS A 60 -5.17 1.05 10.24
CA LYS A 60 -6.30 0.14 10.44
C LYS A 60 -6.04 -1.19 9.75
N ARG A 61 -6.23 -2.28 10.50
CA ARG A 61 -6.22 -3.64 9.95
C ARG A 61 -7.61 -4.08 9.51
N VAL A 62 -7.71 -4.65 8.31
CA VAL A 62 -8.95 -5.23 7.77
C VAL A 62 -8.59 -6.53 7.06
N GLY A 63 -8.81 -7.67 7.72
CA GLY A 63 -8.41 -8.98 7.19
C GLY A 63 -6.90 -9.04 6.98
N ASP A 64 -6.48 -9.29 5.74
CA ASP A 64 -5.06 -9.36 5.36
C ASP A 64 -4.48 -8.00 4.93
N ASP A 65 -5.29 -6.94 4.92
CA ASP A 65 -4.89 -5.61 4.46
C ASP A 65 -4.63 -4.64 5.62
N ILE A 66 -3.66 -3.74 5.43
CA ILE A 66 -3.39 -2.61 6.32
C ILE A 66 -3.70 -1.32 5.57
N TYR A 67 -4.65 -0.56 6.09
CA TYR A 67 -5.01 0.75 5.59
C TYR A 67 -4.28 1.84 6.39
N LEU A 68 -3.56 2.68 5.66
CA LEU A 68 -3.00 3.94 6.16
C LEU A 68 -3.88 5.08 5.68
N ASN A 69 -4.57 5.76 6.58
CA ASN A 69 -5.32 6.97 6.24
C ASN A 69 -4.53 8.20 6.67
N MET A 70 -4.08 8.94 5.66
CA MET A 70 -3.31 10.18 5.79
C MET A 70 -4.24 11.37 5.53
N PRO A 71 -4.42 12.27 6.50
CA PRO A 71 -5.29 13.43 6.33
C PRO A 71 -4.79 14.34 5.20
N GLY A 72 -5.64 14.57 4.19
CA GLY A 72 -5.25 15.32 2.99
C GLY A 72 -4.71 16.73 3.26
N ASN A 73 -5.21 17.41 4.31
CA ASN A 73 -4.75 18.73 4.73
C ASN A 73 -3.35 18.73 5.38
N LEU A 74 -2.89 17.58 5.87
CA LEU A 74 -1.53 17.41 6.39
C LEU A 74 -0.58 16.96 5.28
N THR A 75 -1.08 16.21 4.29
CA THR A 75 -0.26 15.68 3.20
C THR A 75 -0.05 16.68 2.06
N PHE A 76 -1.09 17.44 1.71
CA PHE A 76 -1.12 18.32 0.53
C PHE A 76 -1.67 19.71 0.89
N ALA A 77 -1.24 20.73 0.15
CA ALA A 77 -1.96 22.01 0.16
C ALA A 77 -3.29 21.89 -0.61
N THR A 78 -4.24 22.76 -0.30
CA THR A 78 -5.54 22.83 -1.00
C THR A 78 -5.32 22.96 -2.50
N ASP A 79 -5.97 22.13 -3.30
CA ASP A 79 -5.85 22.10 -4.76
C ASP A 79 -4.44 21.83 -5.32
N HIS A 80 -3.54 21.27 -4.51
CA HIS A 80 -2.19 20.89 -4.94
C HIS A 80 -1.97 19.38 -4.80
N ALA A 81 -1.09 18.87 -5.67
CA ALA A 81 -0.61 17.49 -5.64
C ALA A 81 0.82 17.35 -5.09
N GLU A 82 1.53 18.46 -4.84
CA GLU A 82 2.85 18.43 -4.23
C GLU A 82 2.75 18.10 -2.74
N ILE A 83 3.55 17.11 -2.31
CA ILE A 83 3.63 16.71 -0.90
C ILE A 83 4.21 17.86 -0.10
N ARG A 84 3.56 18.20 1.00
CA ARG A 84 4.05 19.24 1.89
C ARG A 84 5.36 18.83 2.56
N ALA A 85 6.28 19.78 2.69
CA ALA A 85 7.61 19.52 3.24
C ALA A 85 7.60 18.95 4.67
N ASP A 86 6.63 19.38 5.49
CA ASP A 86 6.43 18.90 6.86
C ASP A 86 5.90 17.47 6.94
N PHE A 87 5.40 16.91 5.83
CA PHE A 87 4.87 15.55 5.77
C PHE A 87 5.91 14.51 5.33
N TYR A 88 7.08 14.94 4.84
CA TYR A 88 8.12 14.00 4.40
C TYR A 88 8.64 13.11 5.53
N ASP A 89 8.73 13.59 6.76
CA ASP A 89 9.15 12.77 7.92
C ASP A 89 8.18 11.61 8.20
N VAL A 90 6.89 11.84 7.95
CA VAL A 90 5.85 10.82 8.09
C VAL A 90 5.97 9.79 6.95
N LEU A 91 6.13 10.25 5.70
CA LEU A 91 6.34 9.35 4.57
C LEU A 91 7.62 8.54 4.69
N ASN A 92 8.71 9.13 5.18
CA ASN A 92 9.96 8.43 5.50
C ASN A 92 9.73 7.30 6.49
N SER A 93 8.92 7.56 7.52
CA SER A 93 8.55 6.55 8.51
C SER A 93 7.78 5.38 7.88
N VAL A 94 6.91 5.65 6.90
CA VAL A 94 6.23 4.61 6.11
C VAL A 94 7.22 3.84 5.25
N VAL A 95 8.08 4.52 4.50
CA VAL A 95 9.10 3.91 3.63
C VAL A 95 9.98 2.92 4.39
N LEU A 96 10.45 3.29 5.58
CA LEU A 96 11.26 2.40 6.42
C LEU A 96 10.56 1.05 6.67
N VAL A 97 9.27 1.09 6.99
CA VAL A 97 8.49 -0.13 7.21
C VAL A 97 8.22 -0.87 5.90
N LEU A 98 7.93 -0.16 4.81
CA LEU A 98 7.72 -0.79 3.50
C LEU A 98 8.96 -1.50 2.98
N ASN A 99 10.16 -1.00 3.27
CA ASN A 99 11.43 -1.62 2.90
C ASN A 99 11.81 -2.79 3.83
N GLU A 100 11.52 -2.70 5.13
CA GLU A 100 11.68 -3.82 6.08
C GLU A 100 10.72 -4.98 5.73
N TYR A 101 9.47 -4.64 5.39
CA TYR A 101 8.41 -5.57 5.02
C TYR A 101 8.15 -5.51 3.52
N ASN A 102 9.07 -6.09 2.74
CA ASN A 102 9.07 -6.01 1.28
C ASN A 102 8.19 -7.00 0.50
N LYS A 103 7.39 -7.82 1.18
CA LYS A 103 6.54 -8.87 0.60
C LYS A 103 5.07 -8.49 0.43
N THR A 104 4.78 -7.20 0.32
CA THR A 104 3.41 -6.68 0.12
C THR A 104 3.31 -5.79 -1.10
N LEU A 105 2.17 -5.81 -1.77
CA LEU A 105 1.76 -4.77 -2.69
C LEU A 105 1.30 -3.54 -1.91
N ILE A 106 1.46 -2.37 -2.52
CA ILE A 106 1.18 -1.07 -1.96
C ILE A 106 0.25 -0.35 -2.94
N GLU A 107 -1.02 -0.26 -2.58
CA GLU A 107 -2.01 0.52 -3.31
C GLU A 107 -2.09 1.93 -2.72
N ILE A 108 -1.98 2.94 -3.57
CA ILE A 108 -1.96 4.36 -3.20
C ILE A 108 -3.15 5.02 -3.88
N THR A 109 -4.13 5.47 -3.09
CA THR A 109 -5.32 6.13 -3.61
C THR A 109 -5.43 7.55 -3.08
N GLY A 110 -5.65 8.51 -3.98
CA GLY A 110 -5.99 9.88 -3.62
C GLY A 110 -7.50 10.02 -3.40
N HIS A 111 -7.88 10.81 -2.39
CA HIS A 111 -9.27 11.24 -2.23
C HIS A 111 -9.29 12.76 -2.10
N THR A 112 -10.12 13.42 -2.91
CA THR A 112 -10.43 14.84 -2.79
C THR A 112 -11.79 15.02 -2.13
N ASP A 113 -12.07 16.25 -1.67
CA ASP A 113 -13.41 16.58 -1.19
C ASP A 113 -14.42 16.68 -2.35
N SER A 114 -15.71 16.80 -2.00
CA SER A 114 -16.81 16.85 -2.98
C SER A 114 -17.06 18.26 -3.56
N THR A 115 -16.11 19.18 -3.40
CA THR A 115 -16.22 20.55 -3.92
C THR A 115 -15.54 20.63 -5.28
N GLY A 116 -16.16 21.31 -6.25
CA GLY A 116 -15.63 21.38 -7.62
C GLY A 116 -16.25 20.34 -8.54
N SER A 117 -15.67 20.14 -9.72
CA SER A 117 -16.15 19.14 -10.68
C SER A 117 -15.55 17.76 -10.41
N ASP A 118 -16.33 16.71 -10.63
CA ASP A 118 -15.87 15.33 -10.46
C ASP A 118 -14.59 15.04 -11.27
N ALA A 119 -14.50 15.59 -12.49
CA ALA A 119 -13.34 15.43 -13.35
C ALA A 119 -12.07 16.08 -12.77
N HIS A 120 -12.20 17.28 -12.20
CA HIS A 120 -11.07 17.98 -11.55
C HIS A 120 -10.61 17.20 -10.31
N ASN A 121 -11.55 16.75 -9.50
CA ASN A 121 -11.32 15.97 -8.29
C ASN A 121 -10.66 14.62 -8.56
N GLN A 122 -11.07 13.94 -9.64
CA GLN A 122 -10.43 12.72 -10.11
C GLN A 122 -8.98 12.96 -10.53
N GLN A 123 -8.72 13.98 -11.37
CA GLN A 123 -7.38 14.32 -11.83
C GLN A 123 -6.45 14.69 -10.66
N LEU A 124 -6.94 15.46 -9.70
CA LEU A 124 -6.18 15.85 -8.52
C LEU A 124 -5.91 14.64 -7.61
N SER A 125 -6.86 13.73 -7.46
CA SER A 125 -6.69 12.48 -6.70
C SER A 125 -5.61 11.59 -7.31
N GLU A 126 -5.63 11.38 -8.62
CA GLU A 126 -4.62 10.63 -9.36
C GLU A 126 -3.23 11.28 -9.25
N ALA A 127 -3.14 12.60 -9.44
CA ALA A 127 -1.89 13.33 -9.32
C ALA A 127 -1.26 13.23 -7.92
N ARG A 128 -2.09 13.24 -6.86
CA ARG A 128 -1.64 13.03 -5.48
C ARG A 128 -1.12 11.62 -5.24
N ALA A 129 -1.84 10.61 -5.75
CA ALA A 129 -1.40 9.22 -5.67
C ALA A 129 -0.05 9.02 -6.38
N HIS A 130 0.10 9.55 -7.59
CA HIS A 130 1.35 9.52 -8.32
C HIS A 130 2.50 10.24 -7.61
N SER A 131 2.23 11.37 -6.93
CA SER A 131 3.26 12.09 -6.18
C SER A 131 3.79 11.28 -5.00
N VAL A 132 2.90 10.56 -4.29
CA VAL A 132 3.30 9.64 -3.20
C VAL A 132 4.03 8.42 -3.75
N ALA A 133 3.57 7.83 -4.86
CA ALA A 133 4.24 6.71 -5.50
C ALA A 133 5.66 7.08 -5.98
N ALA A 134 5.81 8.25 -6.60
CA ALA A 134 7.10 8.79 -7.02
C ALA A 134 8.04 9.01 -5.81
N TYR A 135 7.50 9.49 -4.69
CA TYR A 135 8.26 9.64 -3.46
C TYR A 135 8.73 8.29 -2.90
N PHE A 136 7.86 7.28 -2.83
CA PHE A 136 8.25 5.94 -2.38
C PHE A 136 9.30 5.32 -3.31
N HIS A 137 9.13 5.47 -4.62
CA HIS A 137 10.11 4.99 -5.58
C HIS A 137 11.49 5.66 -5.40
N SER A 138 11.54 6.98 -5.18
CA SER A 138 12.81 7.68 -4.95
C SER A 138 13.50 7.33 -3.63
N HIS A 139 12.81 6.60 -2.74
CA HIS A 139 13.35 6.08 -1.47
C HIS A 139 13.40 4.54 -1.45
N ASP A 140 13.75 3.96 -2.60
CA ASP A 140 14.08 2.54 -2.78
C ASP A 140 12.91 1.56 -2.57
N VAL A 141 11.66 2.03 -2.58
CA VAL A 141 10.52 1.12 -2.67
C VAL A 141 10.40 0.59 -4.09
N VAL A 142 10.45 -0.73 -4.21
CA VAL A 142 10.42 -1.47 -5.48
C VAL A 142 9.18 -1.06 -6.32
N PRO A 143 9.34 -0.53 -7.54
CA PRO A 143 8.24 -0.06 -8.39
C PRO A 143 7.14 -1.09 -8.64
N GLU A 144 7.52 -2.36 -8.79
CA GLU A 144 6.60 -3.47 -9.02
C GLU A 144 5.64 -3.71 -7.86
N ARG A 145 5.90 -3.10 -6.69
CA ARG A 145 5.02 -3.12 -5.53
C ARG A 145 4.06 -1.94 -5.48
N LEU A 146 4.31 -0.88 -6.25
CA LEU A 146 3.55 0.37 -6.19
C LEU A 146 2.44 0.36 -7.24
N ILE A 147 1.20 0.56 -6.78
CA ILE A 147 0.01 0.65 -7.61
C ILE A 147 -0.72 1.95 -7.25
N THR A 148 -1.14 2.72 -8.25
CA THR A 148 -1.89 3.98 -8.12
C THR A 148 -3.18 3.91 -8.89
#